data_AF-A0A835I3J6-F1
#
_entry.id   AF-A0A835I3J6-F1
#
_cell.length_a   1.000
_cell.length_b   1.000
_cell.length_c   1.000
_cell.angle_alpha   90.00
_cell.angle_beta   90.00
_cell.angle_gamma   90.00
#
_symmetry.space_group_name_H-M   'P 1'
#
loop_
_entity.id
_entity.type
_entity.pdbx_description
1 polymer ?
#
loop_
_entity_poly.entity_id
_entity_poly.type
_entity_poly.pdbx_seq_one_letter_code
_entity_poly.pdbx_strand_id
1 'polypeptide(L)'
;MGTMVGVAEAKKDAAARPRYNPYVQARGRIDQLKRLGHSVDKVEFILMGGTFMSLPSEYRDYFIRNLHDALSGHTSANVEEAVCYSEHSAVKCIGMTIET
;
A
#
# COMPACT_ATOMS: atom_id res chain seq x y z
N MET A 1 -13.95 -12.91 -9.63
CA MET A 1 -13.81 -12.01 -8.47
C MET A 1 -12.43 -12.28 -7.90
N GLY A 2 -11.43 -11.50 -8.33
CA GLY A 2 -10.04 -11.75 -7.98
C GLY A 2 -9.63 -10.93 -6.76
N THR A 3 -9.20 -11.62 -5.71
CA THR A 3 -8.51 -10.99 -4.57
C THR A 3 -7.02 -10.96 -4.89
N MET A 4 -6.39 -9.80 -4.70
CA MET A 4 -4.94 -9.67 -4.76
C MET A 4 -4.36 -9.57 -3.35
N VAL A 5 -3.29 -10.32 -3.13
CA VAL A 5 -2.39 -10.10 -2.00
C VAL A 5 -1.28 -9.17 -2.47
N GLY A 6 -1.29 -7.93 -1.95
CA GLY A 6 -0.29 -6.90 -2.23
C GLY A 6 0.80 -6.96 -1.18
N VAL A 7 1.98 -7.44 -1.56
CA VAL A 7 3.13 -7.47 -0.67
C VAL A 7 3.85 -6.12 -0.77
N ALA A 8 4.03 -5.45 0.36
CA ALA A 8 4.76 -4.19 0.48
C ALA A 8 5.94 -4.37 1.44
N GLU A 9 7.15 -4.04 0.98
CA GLU A 9 8.34 -4.09 1.82
C GLU A 9 8.63 -2.70 2.38
N ALA A 10 8.69 -2.59 3.71
CA ALA A 10 9.16 -1.40 4.41
C ALA A 10 10.58 -1.64 4.92
N LYS A 11 11.52 -0.75 4.56
CA LYS A 11 12.90 -0.80 5.06
C LYS A 11 13.27 0.44 5.87
N LYS A 12 14.08 0.22 6.90
CA LYS A 12 14.56 1.25 7.86
C LYS A 12 15.56 2.23 7.24
N ASP A 13 16.30 1.80 6.22
CA ASP A 13 17.42 2.55 5.66
C ASP A 13 17.00 3.76 4.81
N ALA A 14 17.42 4.96 5.24
CA ALA A 14 17.11 6.23 4.56
C ALA A 14 17.60 6.28 3.10
N ALA A 15 18.74 5.66 2.80
CA ALA A 15 19.30 5.58 1.45
C ALA A 15 18.48 4.70 0.50
N ALA A 16 17.69 3.76 1.04
CA ALA A 16 16.88 2.85 0.26
C ALA A 16 15.44 3.36 0.04
N ARG A 17 14.99 4.37 0.80
CA ARG A 17 13.61 4.93 0.74
C ARG A 17 13.09 5.23 -0.68
N PRO A 18 13.88 5.79 -1.62
CA PRO A 18 13.40 6.03 -2.98
C PRO A 18 13.05 4.74 -3.74
N ARG A 19 13.74 3.64 -3.43
CA ARG A 19 13.49 2.31 -4.03
C ARG A 19 12.31 1.59 -3.39
N TYR A 20 11.95 1.94 -2.16
CA TYR A 20 10.86 1.33 -1.39
C TYR A 20 9.65 2.26 -1.28
N ASN A 21 9.33 3.00 -2.35
CA ASN A 21 8.14 3.85 -2.37
C ASN A 21 6.87 2.95 -2.34
N PRO A 22 6.04 3.02 -1.27
CA PRO A 22 4.86 2.16 -1.10
C PRO A 22 3.82 2.36 -2.20
N TYR A 23 3.65 3.59 -2.69
CA TYR A 23 2.71 3.88 -3.78
C TYR A 23 3.10 3.12 -5.05
N VAL A 24 4.38 3.22 -5.42
CA VAL A 24 4.92 2.59 -6.64
C VAL A 24 4.86 1.07 -6.54
N GLN A 25 5.19 0.50 -5.38
CA GLN A 25 5.11 -0.94 -5.13
C GLN A 25 3.68 -1.46 -5.30
N ALA A 26 2.72 -0.86 -4.60
CA ALA A 26 1.32 -1.27 -4.65
C ALA A 26 0.74 -1.08 -6.06
N ARG A 27 0.92 0.11 -6.65
CA ARG A 27 0.36 0.42 -7.97
C ARG A 27 0.96 -0.43 -9.08
N GLY A 28 2.29 -0.60 -9.06
CA GLY A 28 2.99 -1.44 -10.03
C GLY A 28 2.50 -2.88 -10.01
N ARG A 29 2.27 -3.45 -8.82
CA ARG A 29 1.71 -4.80 -8.68
C ARG A 29 0.27 -4.89 -9.16
N ILE A 30 -0.56 -3.88 -8.86
CA ILE A 30 -1.94 -3.81 -9.33
C ILE A 30 -2.01 -3.78 -10.85
N ASP A 31 -1.24 -2.91 -11.48
CA ASP A 31 -1.24 -2.74 -12.92
C ASP A 31 -0.64 -3.98 -13.62
N GLN A 32 0.38 -4.61 -13.03
CA GLN A 32 0.92 -5.88 -13.53
C GLN A 32 -0.16 -6.98 -13.57
N LEU A 33 -0.92 -7.16 -12.50
CA LEU A 33 -1.97 -8.18 -12.44
C LEU A 33 -3.11 -7.89 -13.41
N LYS A 34 -3.51 -6.63 -13.56
CA LYS A 34 -4.49 -6.21 -14.57
C LYS A 34 -4.01 -6.50 -16.00
N ARG A 35 -2.73 -6.26 -16.30
CA ARG A 35 -2.13 -6.57 -17.62
C ARG A 35 -2.11 -8.06 -17.94
N LEU A 36 -2.01 -8.92 -16.92
CA LEU A 36 -2.12 -10.37 -17.07
C LEU A 36 -3.57 -10.86 -17.23
N GLY A 37 -4.56 -9.95 -17.20
CA GLY A 37 -5.97 -10.26 -17.37
C GLY A 37 -6.72 -10.58 -16.07
N HIS A 38 -6.10 -10.39 -14.90
CA HIS A 38 -6.80 -10.59 -13.63
C HIS A 38 -7.69 -9.38 -13.30
N SER A 39 -8.95 -9.64 -12.89
CA SER A 39 -9.76 -8.62 -12.22
C SER A 39 -9.20 -8.39 -10.82
N VAL A 40 -9.01 -7.13 -10.44
CA VAL A 40 -8.53 -6.74 -9.12
C VAL A 40 -9.57 -5.84 -8.51
N ASP A 41 -10.43 -6.43 -7.69
CA ASP A 41 -11.55 -5.73 -7.05
C ASP A 41 -11.28 -5.52 -5.55
N LYS A 42 -10.49 -6.43 -4.95
CA LYS A 42 -10.14 -6.45 -3.53
C LYS A 42 -8.64 -6.67 -3.37
N VAL A 43 -8.04 -5.92 -2.45
CA VAL A 43 -6.62 -6.00 -2.10
C VAL A 43 -6.48 -6.19 -0.59
N GLU A 44 -5.63 -7.14 -0.22
CA GLU A 44 -5.11 -7.27 1.14
C GLU A 44 -3.63 -6.93 1.12
N PHE A 45 -3.20 -6.00 1.97
CA PHE A 45 -1.79 -5.62 2.07
C PHE A 45 -1.06 -6.50 3.08
N ILE A 46 0.14 -6.97 2.74
CA ILE A 46 1.05 -7.65 3.66
C ILE A 46 2.32 -6.82 3.74
N LEU A 47 2.56 -6.22 4.90
CA LEU A 47 3.78 -5.46 5.19
C LEU A 47 4.82 -6.41 5.75
N MET A 48 5.85 -6.69 4.94
CA MET A 48 6.97 -7.55 5.32
C MET A 48 8.13 -6.72 5.90
N GLY A 49 8.87 -7.31 6.85
CA GLY A 49 10.14 -6.74 7.34
C GLY A 49 10.32 -6.67 8.85
N GLY A 50 9.37 -7.20 9.64
CA GLY A 50 9.49 -7.48 11.09
C GLY A 50 9.78 -6.28 12.01
N THR A 51 9.99 -5.09 11.45
CA THR A 51 10.51 -3.93 12.19
C THR A 51 9.71 -2.67 11.88
N PHE A 52 8.61 -2.78 11.12
CA PHE A 52 7.77 -1.64 10.74
C PHE A 52 7.30 -0.84 11.97
N MET A 53 6.94 -1.55 13.04
CA MET A 53 6.51 -0.92 14.29
C MET A 53 7.61 -0.16 15.03
N SER A 54 8.89 -0.44 14.75
CA SER A 54 10.04 0.27 15.31
C SER A 54 10.44 1.54 14.54
N LEU A 55 9.78 1.81 13.40
CA LEU A 55 10.05 2.98 12.58
C LEU A 55 9.38 4.24 13.18
N PRO A 56 9.92 5.45 12.90
CA PRO A 56 9.28 6.69 13.32
C PRO A 56 7.83 6.78 12.85
N SER A 57 6.95 7.36 13.68
CA SER A 57 5.51 7.50 13.39
C SER A 57 5.25 8.16 12.04
N GLU A 58 5.95 9.27 11.75
CA GLU A 58 5.84 10.00 10.48
C GLU A 58 6.11 9.10 9.25
N TYR A 59 7.05 8.17 9.37
CA TYR A 59 7.34 7.24 8.28
C TYR A 59 6.25 6.17 8.14
N ARG A 60 5.72 5.67 9.27
CA ARG A 60 4.59 4.72 9.25
C ARG A 60 3.37 5.39 8.62
N ASP A 61 3.04 6.60 9.03
CA ASP A 61 1.89 7.36 8.49
C ASP A 61 2.06 7.65 7.00
N TYR A 62 3.26 8.08 6.59
CA TYR A 62 3.62 8.21 5.18
C TYR A 62 3.37 6.89 4.43
N PHE A 63 3.82 5.77 4.99
CA PHE A 63 3.75 4.47 4.33
C PHE A 63 2.31 4.02 4.14
N ILE A 64 1.50 4.05 5.20
CA ILE A 64 0.09 3.65 5.17
C ILE A 64 -0.71 4.55 4.22
N ARG A 65 -0.54 5.88 4.32
CA ARG A 65 -1.21 6.84 3.43
C ARG A 65 -0.96 6.52 1.95
N ASN A 66 0.31 6.29 1.58
CA ASN A 66 0.68 6.03 0.19
C ASN A 66 0.17 4.68 -0.33
N LEU A 67 -0.01 3.67 0.53
CA LEU A 67 -0.66 2.40 0.14
C LEU A 67 -2.13 2.62 -0.25
N HIS A 68 -2.87 3.40 0.54
CA HIS A 68 -4.26 3.75 0.24
C HIS A 68 -4.39 4.65 -0.99
N ASP A 69 -3.50 5.64 -1.12
CA ASP A 69 -3.41 6.53 -2.29
C ASP A 69 -3.13 5.74 -3.59
N ALA A 70 -2.38 4.64 -3.55
CA ALA A 70 -2.16 3.79 -4.71
C ALA A 70 -3.44 3.12 -5.23
N LEU A 71 -4.40 2.85 -4.34
CA LEU A 71 -5.70 2.28 -4.67
C LEU A 71 -6.62 3.34 -5.28
N SER A 72 -6.72 4.51 -4.66
CA SER A 72 -7.63 5.58 -5.11
C SER A 72 -7.08 6.40 -6.29
N GLY A 73 -5.75 6.53 -6.40
CA GLY A 73 -5.08 7.48 -7.28
C GLY A 73 -5.10 8.93 -6.74
N HIS A 74 -5.65 9.17 -5.56
CA HIS A 74 -5.65 10.47 -4.89
C HIS A 74 -4.30 10.71 -4.19
N THR A 75 -3.97 11.98 -3.92
CA THR A 75 -2.81 12.33 -3.07
C THR A 75 -3.35 12.96 -1.79
N SER A 76 -3.28 12.21 -0.70
CA SER A 76 -3.90 12.62 0.57
C SER A 76 -2.93 13.41 1.44
N ALA A 77 -3.44 14.23 2.36
CA ALA A 77 -2.63 14.96 3.34
C ALA A 77 -2.35 14.13 4.61
N ASN A 78 -3.27 13.25 4.99
CA ASN A 78 -3.18 12.38 6.17
C ASN A 78 -3.76 10.98 5.89
N VAL A 79 -3.66 10.08 6.87
CA VAL A 79 -4.09 8.68 6.72
C VAL A 79 -5.61 8.59 6.63
N GLU A 80 -6.33 9.39 7.41
CA GLU A 80 -7.79 9.40 7.46
C GLU A 80 -8.39 9.77 6.08
N GLU A 81 -7.86 10.80 5.44
CA GLU A 81 -8.23 11.19 4.09
C GLU A 81 -7.93 10.07 3.09
N ALA A 82 -6.75 9.46 3.17
CA ALA A 82 -6.35 8.38 2.28
C ALA A 82 -7.29 7.17 2.37
N VAL A 83 -7.66 6.79 3.59
CA VAL A 83 -8.64 5.74 3.84
C VAL A 83 -9.98 6.11 3.22
N CYS A 84 -10.51 7.31 3.49
CA CYS A 84 -11.78 7.78 2.96
C CYS A 84 -11.84 7.75 1.42
N TYR A 85 -10.79 8.23 0.73
CA TYR A 85 -10.74 8.17 -0.73
C TYR A 85 -10.58 6.73 -1.25
N SER A 86 -9.81 5.88 -0.55
CA SER A 86 -9.66 4.47 -0.92
C SER A 86 -10.96 3.69 -0.79
N GLU A 87 -11.81 4.03 0.17
CA GLU A 87 -13.15 3.44 0.35
C GLU A 87 -14.09 3.75 -0.81
N HIS A 88 -13.81 4.78 -1.62
CA HIS A 88 -14.57 5.11 -2.82
C HIS A 88 -13.90 4.59 -4.11
N SER A 89 -12.69 4.04 -4.04
CA SER A 89 -11.97 3.49 -5.20
C SER A 89 -12.64 2.23 -5.78
N ALA A 90 -12.42 1.93 -7.06
CA ALA A 90 -12.81 0.67 -7.66
C ALA A 90 -12.13 -0.54 -6.99
N VAL A 91 -10.92 -0.36 -6.46
CA VAL A 91 -10.17 -1.40 -5.74
C VAL A 91 -10.24 -1.14 -4.24
N LYS A 92 -10.82 -2.07 -3.48
CA LYS A 92 -10.99 -1.89 -2.03
C LYS A 92 -9.89 -2.57 -1.23
N CYS A 93 -9.35 -1.87 -0.24
CA CYS A 93 -8.53 -2.49 0.80
C CYS A 93 -9.43 -3.25 1.77
N ILE A 94 -9.25 -4.56 1.89
CA ILE A 94 -10.06 -5.42 2.78
C ILE A 94 -9.33 -5.82 4.06
N GLY A 95 -8.02 -5.62 4.11
CA GLY A 95 -7.20 -6.03 5.24
C GLY A 95 -5.76 -5.57 5.07
N MET A 96 -5.07 -5.47 6.20
CA MET A 96 -3.65 -5.18 6.25
C MET A 96 -3.01 -6.05 7.33
N THR A 97 -2.06 -6.89 6.93
CA THR A 97 -1.26 -7.73 7.83
C THR A 97 0.11 -7.09 7.98
N ILE A 98 0.57 -6.91 9.21
CA ILE A 98 1.88 -6.33 9.52
C ILE A 98 2.71 -7.40 10.21
N GLU A 99 3.83 -7.78 9.59
CA GLU A 99 4.83 -8.64 10.21
C GLU A 99 5.66 -7.82 11.21
N THR A 100 5.68 -8.27 12.46
CA THR A 100 6.45 -7.66 13.56
C THR A 100 7.26 -8.69 14.33
#